data_AF-A0A4Q7CKJ7-F1
#
_entry.id   AF-A0A4Q7CKJ7-F1
#
_cell.length_a   1.000
_cell.length_b   1.000
_cell.length_c   1.000
_cell.angle_alpha   90.00
_cell.angle_beta   90.00
_cell.angle_gamma   90.00
#
_symmetry.space_group_name_H-M   'P 1'
#
loop_
_entity.id
_entity.type
_entity.pdbx_description
1 polymer ?
#
loop_
_entity_poly.entity_id
_entity_poly.type
_entity_poly.pdbx_seq_one_letter_code
_entity_poly.pdbx_strand_id
1 'polypeptide(L)' 'MIARQIKLIQLFLNNEYQFLTSDEVASFLDVSNRTIRNDIKYINSSFLKDVIKSIKSRGYQLDTDRY' A
#
# COMPACT_ATOMS: atom_id res chain seq x y z
N MET A 1 -10.90 -0.69 11.07
CA MET A 1 -10.07 -1.91 11.17
C MET A 1 -8.60 -1.53 11.04
N ILE A 2 -7.96 -1.19 12.15
CA ILE A 2 -6.54 -0.78 12.18
C ILE A 2 -5.59 -1.94 11.87
N ALA A 3 -5.94 -3.16 12.28
CA ALA A 3 -5.07 -4.33 12.12
C ALA A 3 -4.68 -4.64 10.66
N ARG A 4 -5.60 -4.49 9.69
CA ARG A 4 -5.29 -4.73 8.28
C ARG A 4 -4.42 -3.63 7.67
N GLN A 5 -4.64 -2.38 8.06
CA GLN A 5 -3.83 -1.25 7.61
C GLN A 5 -2.39 -1.37 8.12
N ILE A 6 -2.21 -1.86 9.36
CA ILE A 6 -0.89 -2.20 9.89
C ILE A 6 -0.23 -3.29 9.04
N LYS A 7 -0.94 -4.39 8.71
CA LYS A 7 -0.41 -5.45 7.84
C LYS A 7 -0.02 -4.92 6.45
N LEU A 8 -0.83 -4.01 5.88
CA LEU A 8 -0.55 -3.38 4.60
C LEU A 8 0.73 -2.53 4.66
N ILE A 9 0.91 -1.73 5.71
CA ILE A 9 2.13 -0.94 5.92
C ILE A 9 3.34 -1.88 6.09
N GLN A 10 3.22 -2.92 6.91
CA GLN A 10 4.29 -3.92 7.10
C GLN A 10 4.69 -4.60 5.79
N LEU A 11 3.71 -4.93 4.93
CA LEU A 11 3.98 -5.51 3.62
C LEU A 11 4.85 -4.58 2.76
N PHE A 12 4.53 -3.29 2.71
CA PHE A 12 5.32 -2.31 1.95
C PHE A 12 6.69 -2.05 2.57
N LEU A 13 6.80 -2.01 3.91
CA LEU A 13 8.11 -1.88 4.58
C LEU A 13 9.03 -3.06 4.30
N ASN A 14 8.49 -4.29 4.27
CA ASN A 14 9.27 -5.48 3.93
C ASN A 14 9.65 -5.56 2.45
N ASN A 15 9.06 -4.72 1.59
CA ASN A 15 9.24 -4.71 0.14
C ASN A 15 9.55 -3.29 -0.36
N GLU A 16 10.28 -2.49 0.42
CA GLU A 16 10.49 -1.05 0.19
C GLU A 16 10.98 -0.71 -1.23
N TYR A 17 11.84 -1.55 -1.79
CA TYR A 17 12.43 -1.36 -3.13
C TYR A 17 11.70 -2.08 -4.26
N GLN A 18 10.53 -2.68 -3.98
CA GLN A 18 9.76 -3.45 -4.95
C GLN A 18 8.41 -2.80 -5.22
N PHE A 19 7.94 -2.98 -6.45
CA PHE A 19 6.57 -2.66 -6.81
C PHE A 19 5.69 -3.87 -6.52
N LEU A 20 4.61 -3.65 -5.77
CA LEU A 20 3.58 -4.65 -5.52
C LEU A 20 2.35 -4.32 -6.35
N THR A 21 1.91 -5.24 -7.19
CA THR A 21 0.68 -5.11 -7.98
C THR A 21 -0.55 -5.11 -7.08
N SER A 22 -1.69 -4.66 -7.61
CA SER A 22 -2.95 -4.70 -6.84
C SER A 22 -3.32 -6.13 -6.48
N ASP A 23 -3.11 -7.09 -7.39
CA ASP A 23 -3.47 -8.49 -7.20
C ASP A 23 -2.57 -9.18 -6.15
N GLU A 24 -1.27 -8.87 -6.11
CA GLU A 24 -0.36 -9.39 -5.06
C GLU A 24 -0.77 -8.90 -3.67
N VAL A 25 -1.05 -7.60 -3.53
CA VAL A 25 -1.48 -7.02 -2.25
C VAL A 25 -2.85 -7.54 -1.83
N ALA A 26 -3.78 -7.66 -2.78
CA ALA A 26 -5.12 -8.21 -2.57
C ALA A 26 -5.07 -9.68 -2.11
N SER A 27 -4.25 -10.49 -2.78
CA SER A 27 -4.03 -11.90 -2.42
C SER A 27 -3.40 -12.04 -1.05
N PHE A 28 -2.39 -11.23 -0.70
CA PHE A 28 -1.74 -11.27 0.61
C PHE A 28 -2.68 -10.93 1.76
N LEU A 29 -3.61 -9.98 1.56
CA LEU A 29 -4.55 -9.53 2.58
C LEU A 29 -5.90 -10.25 2.54
N ASP A 30 -6.10 -11.16 1.58
CA ASP A 30 -7.36 -11.85 1.31
C ASP A 30 -8.56 -10.89 1.15
N VAL A 31 -8.40 -9.88 0.29
CA VAL A 31 -9.42 -8.86 0.04
C VAL A 31 -9.46 -8.45 -1.42
N SER A 32 -10.54 -7.78 -1.83
CA SER A 32 -10.64 -7.24 -3.18
C SER A 32 -9.64 -6.10 -3.46
N ASN A 33 -9.27 -5.93 -4.72
CA ASN A 33 -8.52 -4.76 -5.21
C ASN A 33 -9.18 -3.42 -4.83
N ARG A 34 -10.52 -3.36 -4.77
CA ARG A 34 -11.26 -2.17 -4.32
C ARG A 34 -10.98 -1.87 -2.84
N THR A 35 -10.90 -2.91 -2.01
CA THR A 35 -10.59 -2.79 -0.58
C THR A 35 -9.17 -2.28 -0.38
N ILE A 36 -8.19 -2.80 -1.12
CA ILE A 36 -6.80 -2.31 -1.08
C ILE A 36 -6.73 -0.82 -1.41
N ARG A 37 -7.39 -0.37 -2.48
CA ARG A 37 -7.41 1.07 -2.83
C ARG A 37 -8.01 1.92 -1.71
N ASN A 38 -9.06 1.44 -1.05
CA ASN A 38 -9.68 2.15 0.08
C ASN A 38 -8.74 2.20 1.30
N ASP A 39 -8.06 1.09 1.61
CA ASP A 39 -7.12 1.03 2.72
C ASP A 39 -5.88 1.92 2.46
N ILE A 40 -5.32 1.89 1.25
CA ILE A 40 -4.23 2.80 0.84
C ILE A 40 -4.68 4.26 0.95
N LYS A 41 -5.87 4.59 0.44
CA LYS A 41 -6.43 5.94 0.54
C LYS A 41 -6.58 6.38 2.00
N TYR A 42 -7.06 5.50 2.87
CA TYR A 42 -7.19 5.77 4.29
C TYR A 42 -5.83 6.02 4.95
N ILE A 43 -4.84 5.17 4.68
CA ILE A 43 -3.47 5.32 5.16
C ILE A 43 -2.92 6.68 4.72
N ASN A 44 -2.92 6.96 3.41
CA ASN A 44 -2.38 8.20 2.87
C ASN A 44 -3.07 9.44 3.46
N SER A 45 -4.40 9.40 3.67
CA SER A 45 -5.13 10.50 4.30
C SER A 45 -4.80 10.75 5.78
N SER A 46 -4.15 9.78 6.43
CA SER A 46 -3.73 9.88 7.83
C SER A 46 -2.36 10.56 8.00
N PHE A 47 -1.69 10.90 6.90
CA PHE A 47 -0.37 11.56 6.90
C PHE A 47 -0.40 12.83 6.05
N LEU A 48 0.53 13.76 6.30
CA LEU A 48 0.63 15.04 5.56
C LEU A 48 0.98 14.89 4.07
N LYS A 49 1.54 13.74 3.68
CA LYS A 49 1.75 13.35 2.28
C LYS A 49 1.55 11.86 2.18
N ASP A 50 1.22 11.41 0.96
CA ASP A 50 1.05 10.01 0.62
C ASP A 50 2.28 9.18 1.04
N VAL A 51 2.02 8.04 1.67
CA VAL A 51 3.05 7.09 2.12
C VAL A 51 3.21 5.96 1.13
N ILE A 52 2.13 5.59 0.43
CA ILE A 52 2.11 4.57 -0.60
C ILE A 52 1.71 5.24 -1.91
N LYS A 53 2.60 5.21 -2.90
CA LYS A 53 2.37 5.76 -4.24
C LYS A 53 1.88 4.67 -5.18
N SER A 54 0.94 5.02 -6.06
CA SER A 54 0.57 4.17 -7.19
C SER A 54 1.36 4.59 -8.42
N ILE A 55 2.10 3.64 -9.01
CA ILE A 55 2.86 3.83 -10.24
C ILE A 55 2.16 3.09 -11.38
N LYS A 56 1.74 3.86 -12.39
CA LYS A 56 1.03 3.34 -13.56
C LYS A 56 1.82 2.19 -14.20
N SER A 57 1.13 1.09 -14.48
CA SER A 57 1.68 -0.14 -15.06
C SER A 57 2.74 -0.88 -14.23
N ARG A 58 2.96 -0.51 -12.96
CA ARG A 58 3.87 -1.22 -12.04
C ARG A 58 3.19 -1.69 -10.76
N GLY A 59 2.26 -0.91 -10.23
CA GLY A 59 1.55 -1.24 -8.99
C GLY A 59 1.70 -0.15 -7.94
N TYR A 60 2.05 -0.54 -6.72
CA TYR A 60 2.25 0.34 -5.57
C TYR A 60 3.66 0.18 -5.01
N GLN A 61 4.17 1.23 -4.41
CA GLN A 61 5.44 1.22 -3.69
C GLN A 61 5.36 2.18 -2.50
N LEU A 62 6.20 1.95 -1.49
CA LEU A 62 6.47 2.97 -0.47
C LEU A 62 7.04 4.23 -1.13
N ASP A 63 6.59 5.39 -0.69
CA ASP A 63 7.16 6.66 -1.09
C ASP A 63 8.50 6.89 -0.37
N THR A 64 9.60 6.49 -1.01
CA THR A 64 10.97 6.63 -0.49
C THR A 64 11.60 8.00 -0.78
N ASP A 65 10.91 8.91 -1.47
CA ASP A 65 11.40 10.30 -1.70
C ASP A 65 11.48 11.13 -0.38
N ARG A 66 11.24 10.49 0.77
CA ARG A 66 11.27 11.05 2.12
C ARG A 66 12.53 10.68 2.92
N TYR A 67 13.44 9.88 2.37
CA TYR A 67 14.75 9.59 2.96
C TYR A 67 15.88 10.30 2.22
#